data_AF-Q58LZ8-F1
#
_entry.id   AF-Q58LZ8-F1
#
_cell.length_a   1.000
_cell.length_b   1.000
_cell.length_c   1.000
_cell.angle_alpha   90.00
_cell.angle_beta   90.00
_cell.angle_gamma   90.00
#
_symmetry.space_group_name_H-M   'P 1'
#
loop_
_entity.id
_entity.type
_entity.pdbx_description
1 polymer ?
#
loop_
_entity_poly.entity_id
_entity_poly.type
_entity_poly.pdbx_seq_one_letter_code
_entity_poly.pdbx_strand_id
1 'polypeptide(L)'
;GKGGIGKSTTTQSMAAALAHFNDKKVLIHGCDPKADSTRMILRGMMQTTIMDTLREEGGDEITLEKIMRTGYDGIRCVESGGPEPGVGCAGRGIITAINLMEEHDGYADDLDFVFFDVLGDVVCGGFAMP
;
A
#
# COMPACT_ATOMS: atom_id res chain seq x y z
N GLY A 1 -12.18 -4.48 -7.20
CA GLY A 1 -13.53 -4.97 -6.85
C GLY A 1 -14.29 -3.93 -6.03
N LYS A 2 -15.62 -4.03 -5.93
CA LYS A 2 -16.42 -3.06 -5.17
C LYS A 2 -15.99 -2.94 -3.69
N GLY A 3 -16.28 -1.82 -3.05
CA GLY A 3 -16.14 -1.63 -1.61
C GLY A 3 -16.97 -2.65 -0.83
N GLY A 4 -16.49 -3.05 0.35
CA GLY A 4 -17.22 -3.94 1.25
C GLY A 4 -17.23 -5.44 0.89
N ILE A 5 -16.64 -5.85 -0.23
CA ILE A 5 -16.60 -7.29 -0.62
C ILE A 5 -15.46 -8.09 0.04
N GLY A 6 -14.71 -7.49 0.97
CA GLY A 6 -13.60 -8.17 1.65
C GLY A 6 -12.30 -8.27 0.86
N LYS A 7 -12.00 -7.28 -0.01
CA LYS A 7 -10.73 -7.22 -0.78
C LYS A 7 -9.51 -7.30 0.14
N SER A 8 -9.36 -6.34 1.04
CA SER A 8 -8.23 -6.25 1.97
C SER A 8 -8.10 -7.48 2.85
N THR A 9 -9.22 -8.06 3.27
CA THR A 9 -9.24 -9.33 4.03
C THR A 9 -8.69 -10.48 3.21
N THR A 10 -9.12 -10.59 1.96
CA THR A 10 -8.67 -11.66 1.05
C THR A 10 -7.19 -11.47 0.70
N THR A 11 -6.77 -10.26 0.35
CA THR A 11 -5.38 -9.92 0.00
C THR A 11 -4.43 -10.24 1.15
N GLN A 12 -4.73 -9.78 2.37
CA GLN A 12 -3.87 -10.03 3.54
C GLN A 12 -3.82 -11.51 3.90
N SER A 13 -4.95 -12.22 3.81
CA SER A 13 -4.99 -13.67 4.08
C SER A 13 -4.20 -14.47 3.03
N MET A 14 -4.28 -14.08 1.76
CA MET A 14 -3.52 -14.69 0.68
C MET A 14 -2.02 -14.41 0.82
N ALA A 15 -1.62 -13.19 1.12
CA ALA A 15 -0.23 -12.83 1.38
C ALA A 15 0.34 -13.61 2.57
N ALA A 16 -0.42 -13.72 3.67
CA ALA A 16 -0.03 -14.51 4.84
C ALA A 16 0.14 -16.00 4.49
N ALA A 17 -0.75 -16.56 3.67
CA ALA A 17 -0.63 -17.95 3.23
C ALA A 17 0.59 -18.18 2.34
N LEU A 18 0.88 -17.26 1.41
CA LEU A 18 2.05 -17.33 0.53
C LEU A 18 3.36 -17.21 1.30
N ALA A 19 3.45 -16.28 2.26
CA ALA A 19 4.62 -16.18 3.12
C ALA A 19 4.79 -17.46 3.94
N HIS A 20 3.75 -17.86 4.68
CA HIS A 20 3.87 -18.90 5.70
C HIS A 20 3.97 -20.31 5.18
N PHE A 21 3.22 -20.64 4.12
CA PHE A 21 3.17 -22.01 3.59
C PHE A 21 4.06 -22.21 2.36
N ASN A 22 4.54 -21.13 1.73
CA ASN A 22 5.28 -21.20 0.48
C ASN A 22 6.61 -20.42 0.50
N ASP A 23 7.02 -19.91 1.67
CA ASP A 23 8.26 -19.16 1.88
C ASP A 23 8.43 -18.00 0.89
N LYS A 24 7.32 -17.35 0.52
CA LYS A 24 7.32 -16.26 -0.46
C LYS A 24 7.58 -14.92 0.19
N LYS A 25 8.46 -14.13 -0.42
CA LYS A 25 8.69 -12.74 -0.06
C LYS A 25 7.62 -11.88 -0.70
N VAL A 26 6.72 -11.35 0.12
CA VAL A 26 5.55 -10.61 -0.33
C VAL A 26 5.60 -9.16 0.16
N LEU A 27 5.20 -8.23 -0.71
CA LEU A 27 4.88 -6.86 -0.37
C LEU A 27 3.39 -6.59 -0.61
N ILE A 28 2.73 -5.92 0.34
CA ILE A 28 1.38 -5.39 0.19
C ILE A 28 1.48 -3.86 0.11
N HIS A 29 1.02 -3.31 -1.01
CA HIS A 29 0.85 -1.88 -1.22
C HIS A 29 -0.64 -1.55 -1.21
N GLY A 30 -1.09 -0.87 -0.15
CA GLY A 30 -2.46 -0.40 -0.04
C GLY A 30 -2.73 0.82 -0.90
N CYS A 31 -3.64 0.69 -1.86
CA CYS A 31 -4.06 1.74 -2.79
C CYS A 31 -5.53 2.12 -2.58
N ASP A 32 -6.03 1.96 -1.35
CA ASP A 32 -7.35 2.41 -0.92
C ASP A 32 -7.15 3.62 0.02
N PRO A 33 -7.83 4.76 -0.21
CA PRO A 33 -7.72 5.94 0.65
C PRO A 33 -8.14 5.66 2.10
N LYS A 34 -8.82 4.54 2.39
CA LYS A 34 -9.12 4.09 3.75
C LYS A 34 -7.87 3.66 4.55
N ALA A 35 -6.79 3.31 3.87
CA ALA A 35 -5.47 3.00 4.45
C ALA A 35 -5.46 1.88 5.53
N ASP A 36 -6.28 0.83 5.38
CA ASP A 36 -6.33 -0.32 6.28
C ASP A 36 -6.00 -1.67 5.59
N SER A 37 -5.38 -1.59 4.41
CA SER A 37 -5.00 -2.72 3.55
C SER A 37 -3.94 -3.64 4.15
N THR A 38 -3.20 -3.15 5.16
CA THR A 38 -2.08 -3.84 5.82
C THR A 38 -2.33 -4.09 7.31
N ARG A 39 -3.48 -3.64 7.82
CA ARG A 39 -3.82 -3.63 9.25
C ARG A 39 -3.70 -5.00 9.92
N MET A 40 -4.18 -6.07 9.30
CA MET A 40 -4.15 -7.42 9.87
C MET A 40 -2.73 -8.00 9.88
N ILE A 41 -1.94 -7.75 8.81
CA ILE A 41 -0.54 -8.16 8.75
C ILE A 41 0.29 -7.45 9.83
N LEU A 42 -0.03 -6.19 10.13
CA LEU A 42 0.59 -5.38 11.19
C LEU A 42 -0.11 -5.52 12.55
N ARG A 43 -0.90 -6.58 12.77
CA ARG A 43 -1.53 -6.93 14.08
C ARG A 43 -2.43 -5.83 14.66
N GLY A 44 -3.19 -5.16 13.81
CA GLY A 44 -4.15 -4.12 14.18
C GLY A 44 -3.61 -2.69 14.11
N MET A 45 -2.33 -2.51 13.81
CA MET A 45 -1.72 -1.19 13.64
C MET A 45 -2.22 -0.52 12.36
N MET A 46 -2.61 0.76 12.47
CA MET A 46 -2.75 1.66 11.32
C MET A 46 -1.39 2.32 11.12
N GLN A 47 -0.70 1.98 10.03
CA GLN A 47 0.58 2.61 9.74
C GLN A 47 0.41 3.98 9.09
N THR A 48 1.37 4.87 9.30
CA THR A 48 1.46 6.15 8.59
C THR A 48 1.54 5.91 7.09
N THR A 49 0.79 6.68 6.31
CA THR A 49 0.74 6.54 4.86
C THR A 49 1.81 7.37 4.18
N ILE A 50 2.19 7.01 2.94
CA ILE A 50 3.15 7.78 2.15
C ILE A 50 2.67 9.23 1.97
N MET A 51 1.40 9.43 1.64
CA MET A 51 0.84 10.76 1.44
C MET A 51 0.76 11.58 2.74
N ASP A 52 0.65 10.95 3.91
CA ASP A 52 0.74 11.64 5.20
C ASP A 52 2.18 12.06 5.48
N THR A 53 3.15 11.15 5.34
CA THR A 53 4.58 11.46 5.50
C THR A 53 5.02 12.57 4.55
N LEU A 54 4.59 12.53 3.29
CA LEU A 54 4.88 13.57 2.30
C LEU A 54 4.33 14.94 2.72
N ARG A 55 3.16 14.99 3.37
CA ARG A 55 2.54 16.24 3.84
C ARG A 55 3.24 16.81 5.08
N GLU A 56 3.67 15.94 5.98
CA GLU A 56 4.29 16.33 7.25
C GLU A 56 5.76 16.71 7.09
N GLU A 57 6.51 15.98 6.25
CA GLU A 57 7.97 16.05 6.19
C GLU A 57 8.50 16.60 4.85
N GLY A 58 7.67 16.65 3.81
CA GLY A 58 8.10 17.04 2.47
C GLY A 58 8.78 15.90 1.70
N GLY A 59 8.92 16.06 0.37
CA GLY A 59 9.37 14.97 -0.52
C GLY A 59 10.81 14.53 -0.29
N ASP A 60 11.71 15.46 0.02
CA ASP A 60 13.14 15.19 0.12
C ASP A 60 13.53 14.38 1.38
N GLU A 61 12.63 14.26 2.37
CA GLU A 61 12.87 13.54 3.63
C GLU A 61 12.22 12.15 3.70
N ILE A 62 11.55 11.72 2.62
CA ILE A 62 10.94 10.39 2.55
C ILE A 62 12.03 9.32 2.47
N THR A 63 11.90 8.31 3.33
CA THR A 63 12.75 7.12 3.30
C THR A 63 11.87 5.88 3.44
N LEU A 64 12.32 4.74 2.88
CA LEU A 64 11.59 3.47 2.98
C LEU A 64 11.31 3.08 4.43
N GLU A 65 12.24 3.37 5.36
CA GLU A 65 12.08 3.04 6.78
C GLU A 65 10.89 3.76 7.44
N LYS A 66 10.51 4.93 6.94
CA LYS A 66 9.37 5.70 7.46
C LYS A 66 8.04 5.19 6.91
N ILE A 67 8.02 4.78 5.64
CA ILE A 67 6.79 4.44 4.90
C ILE A 67 6.51 2.94 4.78
N MET A 68 7.50 2.10 5.06
CA MET A 68 7.41 0.65 4.97
C MET A 68 7.58 0.00 6.33
N ARG A 69 6.69 -0.93 6.64
CA ARG A 69 6.78 -1.78 7.83
C ARG A 69 6.79 -3.24 7.46
N THR A 70 7.49 -4.03 8.25
CA THR A 70 7.48 -5.49 8.12
C THR A 70 6.57 -6.08 9.18
N GLY A 71 5.59 -6.88 8.75
CA GLY A 71 4.60 -7.49 9.61
C GLY A 71 4.76 -9.00 9.75
N TYR A 72 3.61 -9.69 9.83
CA TYR A 72 3.55 -11.15 9.91
C TYR A 72 4.42 -11.81 8.83
N ASP A 73 5.26 -12.74 9.26
CA ASP A 73 6.08 -13.60 8.41
C ASP A 73 6.93 -12.87 7.36
N GLY A 74 7.45 -11.70 7.73
CA GLY A 74 8.34 -10.92 6.86
C GLY A 74 7.63 -10.16 5.75
N ILE A 75 6.29 -10.13 5.73
CA ILE A 75 5.52 -9.40 4.71
C ILE A 75 5.77 -7.90 4.87
N ARG A 76 6.25 -7.27 3.80
CA ARG A 76 6.45 -5.83 3.71
C ARG A 76 5.11 -5.14 3.43
N CYS A 77 4.85 -4.04 4.12
CA CYS A 77 3.57 -3.35 4.13
C CYS A 77 3.79 -1.86 3.89
N VAL A 78 3.02 -1.29 2.96
CA VAL A 78 3.00 0.14 2.64
C VAL A 78 1.55 0.57 2.40
N GLU A 79 1.19 1.79 2.76
CA GLU A 79 -0.11 2.40 2.40
C GLU A 79 0.16 3.70 1.63
N SER A 80 -0.44 3.84 0.45
CA SER A 80 -0.41 5.11 -0.29
C SER A 80 -1.01 6.24 0.55
N GLY A 81 -2.17 5.99 1.14
CA GLY A 81 -2.99 7.03 1.72
C GLY A 81 -3.78 7.82 0.67
N GLY A 82 -4.68 8.67 1.15
CA GLY A 82 -5.57 9.47 0.33
C GLY A 82 -5.40 10.97 0.57
N PRO A 83 -5.80 11.81 -0.39
CA PRO A 83 -5.94 13.23 -0.13
C PRO A 83 -6.99 13.47 0.95
N GLU A 84 -6.96 14.67 1.53
CA GLU A 84 -8.01 15.08 2.46
C GLU A 84 -9.40 14.97 1.80
N PRO A 85 -10.41 14.41 2.49
CA PRO A 85 -11.74 14.22 1.94
C PRO A 85 -12.31 15.51 1.33
N GLY A 86 -12.63 15.46 0.04
CA GLY A 86 -13.21 16.60 -0.70
C GLY A 86 -12.21 17.59 -1.28
N VAL A 87 -10.89 17.40 -1.09
CA VAL A 87 -9.86 18.37 -1.54
C VAL A 87 -9.04 17.86 -2.73
N GLY A 88 -8.73 16.56 -2.80
CA GLY A 88 -7.83 16.02 -3.82
C GLY A 88 -8.35 14.81 -4.59
N CYS A 89 -7.51 14.28 -5.48
CA CYS A 89 -7.79 13.10 -6.28
C CYS A 89 -7.04 11.88 -5.74
N ALA A 90 -7.78 10.87 -5.25
CA ALA A 90 -7.18 9.64 -4.73
C ALA A 90 -6.25 8.94 -5.74
N GLY A 91 -6.65 8.92 -7.02
CA GLY A 91 -5.81 8.32 -8.07
C GLY A 91 -4.46 9.03 -8.26
N ARG A 92 -4.40 10.35 -8.10
CA ARG A 92 -3.12 11.09 -8.17
C ARG A 92 -2.23 10.77 -6.96
N GLY A 93 -2.80 10.68 -5.77
CA GLY A 93 -2.05 10.31 -4.57
C GLY A 93 -1.44 8.91 -4.67
N ILE A 94 -2.18 7.97 -5.26
CA ILE A 94 -1.67 6.61 -5.51
C ILE A 94 -0.51 6.62 -6.50
N ILE A 95 -0.61 7.34 -7.62
CA ILE A 95 0.50 7.48 -8.58
C ILE A 95 1.73 8.08 -7.89
N THR A 96 1.56 9.18 -7.13
CA THR A 96 2.66 9.80 -6.39
C THR A 96 3.32 8.81 -5.41
N ALA A 97 2.52 8.04 -4.68
CA ALA A 97 3.02 7.03 -3.75
C ALA A 97 3.78 5.88 -4.46
N ILE A 98 3.31 5.45 -5.63
CA ILE A 98 4.00 4.43 -6.43
C ILE A 98 5.33 4.97 -6.95
N ASN A 99 5.35 6.19 -7.50
CA ASN A 99 6.59 6.81 -7.99
C ASN A 99 7.63 6.96 -6.87
N LEU A 100 7.23 7.41 -5.68
CA LEU A 100 8.13 7.48 -4.53
C LEU A 100 8.68 6.10 -4.16
N MET A 101 7.83 5.07 -4.18
CA MET A 101 8.28 3.69 -3.95
C MET A 101 9.28 3.21 -5.01
N GLU A 102 9.11 3.59 -6.28
CA GLU A 102 10.08 3.27 -7.35
C GLU A 102 11.39 4.05 -7.19
N GLU A 103 11.33 5.36 -6.93
CA GLU A 103 12.49 6.24 -6.76
C GLU A 103 13.38 5.82 -5.58
N HIS A 104 12.79 5.19 -4.57
CA HIS A 104 13.50 4.69 -3.39
C HIS A 104 13.80 3.17 -3.43
N ASP A 105 13.64 2.50 -4.57
CA ASP A 105 13.86 1.05 -4.73
C ASP A 105 13.03 0.18 -3.75
N GLY A 106 11.83 0.65 -3.40
CA GLY A 106 10.92 -0.01 -2.47
C GLY A 106 10.35 -1.34 -2.99
N TYR A 107 10.29 -1.52 -4.31
CA TYR A 107 9.92 -2.78 -4.96
C TYR A 107 11.17 -3.62 -5.27
N ALA A 108 11.86 -4.06 -4.21
CA ALA A 108 13.11 -4.79 -4.34
C ALA A 108 13.01 -6.06 -5.21
N ASP A 109 14.07 -6.35 -5.97
CA ASP A 109 14.18 -7.50 -6.88
C ASP A 109 14.03 -8.87 -6.20
N ASP A 110 14.20 -8.93 -4.88
CA ASP A 110 14.08 -10.15 -4.10
C ASP A 110 12.63 -10.49 -3.70
N LEU A 111 11.65 -9.65 -4.06
CA LEU A 111 10.23 -9.93 -3.87
C LEU A 111 9.73 -10.97 -4.87
N ASP A 112 9.03 -11.99 -4.38
CA ASP A 112 8.30 -12.93 -5.23
C ASP A 112 6.96 -12.35 -5.71
N PHE A 113 6.31 -11.55 -4.86
CA PHE A 113 4.99 -10.98 -5.14
C PHE A 113 4.83 -9.56 -4.59
N VAL A 114 4.12 -8.74 -5.36
CA VAL A 114 3.60 -7.43 -4.93
C VAL A 114 2.09 -7.41 -5.12
N PHE A 115 1.35 -7.20 -4.04
CA PHE A 115 -0.10 -7.03 -4.08
C PHE A 115 -0.47 -5.56 -3.96
N PHE A 116 -1.16 -5.04 -4.98
CA PHE A 116 -1.80 -3.73 -4.94
C PHE A 116 -3.26 -3.88 -4.53
N ASP A 117 -3.63 -3.46 -3.32
CA ASP A 117 -5.03 -3.46 -2.87
C ASP A 117 -5.73 -2.16 -3.31
N VAL A 118 -6.34 -2.22 -4.48
CA VAL A 118 -6.88 -1.04 -5.17
C VAL A 118 -8.37 -0.83 -4.88
N LEU A 119 -8.74 0.42 -4.60
CA LEU A 119 -10.15 0.84 -4.53
C LEU A 119 -10.84 0.60 -5.88
N GLY A 120 -11.92 -0.19 -5.90
CA GLY A 120 -12.61 -0.56 -7.14
C GLY A 120 -13.97 0.10 -7.36
N ASP A 121 -14.36 1.08 -6.55
CA ASP A 121 -15.65 1.76 -6.68
C ASP A 121 -15.61 2.95 -7.65
N VAL A 122 -14.46 3.60 -7.80
CA VAL A 122 -14.30 4.80 -8.65
C VAL A 122 -13.00 4.68 -9.44
N VAL A 123 -13.12 4.49 -10.75
CA VAL A 123 -11.99 4.45 -11.68
C VAL A 123 -11.87 5.82 -12.33
N CYS A 124 -11.07 6.71 -11.73
CA CYS A 124 -10.61 7.94 -12.38
C CYS A 124 -9.27 7.69 -13.09
N GLY A 125 -8.81 8.63 -13.93
CA GLY A 125 -7.65 8.44 -14.83
C GLY A 125 -6.35 7.93 -14.20
N GLY A 126 -6.17 8.08 -12.88
CA GLY A 126 -5.03 7.48 -12.16
C GLY A 126 -5.08 5.94 -12.02
N PHE A 127 -6.23 5.32 -12.27
CA PHE A 127 -6.43 3.85 -12.27
C PHE A 127 -6.55 3.26 -13.68
N ALA A 128 -6.52 4.11 -14.71
CA ALA A 128 -6.75 3.76 -16.11
C ALA A 128 -5.52 3.98 -17.00
N MET A 129 -4.37 4.28 -16.42
CA MET A 129 -3.11 4.36 -17.15
C MET A 129 -2.60 2.91 -17.40
N PRO A 130 -2.19 2.56 -18.63
CA PRO A 130 -1.81 1.20 -19.01
C PRO A 130 -0.56 0.68 -18.30
#